data_AF-A0A4U1JGJ9-F1
#
_entry.id   AF-A0A4U1JGJ9-F1
#
_cell.length_a   1.000
_cell.length_b   1.000
_cell.length_c   1.000
_cell.angle_alpha   90.00
_cell.angle_beta   90.00
_cell.angle_gamma   90.00
#
_symmetry.space_group_name_H-M   'P 1'
#
loop_
_entity.id
_entity.type
_entity.pdbx_description
1 polymer ?
#
loop_
_entity_poly.entity_id
_entity_poly.type
_entity_poly.pdbx_seq_one_letter_code
_entity_poly.pdbx_strand_id
1 'polypeptide(L)'
;MLTVVRSPSGGQEGGRPPRKLPVLSLLPAEAARLRATLRNLRRAYGGWDVLASVMGVYRKTIEKIARGAAPGSPGMLLRAARAAGVSVERLLAPLSSADVCPTCGARRAP
;
A
#
# COMPACT_ATOMS: atom_id res chain seq x y z
N MET A 1 -4.59 5.95 -42.95
CA MET A 1 -5.80 6.52 -42.33
C MET A 1 -6.41 5.44 -41.44
N LEU A 2 -6.55 5.67 -40.13
CA LEU A 2 -7.12 4.69 -39.20
C LEU A 2 -8.53 5.13 -38.79
N THR A 3 -9.50 4.28 -39.07
CA THR A 3 -10.93 4.54 -38.83
C THR A 3 -11.27 4.17 -37.39
N VAL A 4 -11.72 5.14 -36.60
CA VAL A 4 -12.23 4.91 -35.24
C VAL A 4 -13.69 4.48 -35.33
N VAL A 5 -13.98 3.22 -35.00
CA VAL A 5 -15.36 2.74 -34.80
C VAL A 5 -15.77 3.11 -33.37
N ARG A 6 -16.69 4.06 -33.23
CA ARG A 6 -17.39 4.35 -31.97
C ARG A 6 -18.61 3.41 -31.88
N SER A 7 -18.59 2.48 -30.92
CA SER A 7 -19.82 1.78 -30.52
C SER A 7 -20.68 2.70 -29.65
N PRO A 8 -21.99 2.84 -29.95
CA PRO A 8 -22.93 3.47 -29.04
C PRO A 8 -23.55 2.38 -28.16
N SER A 9 -23.49 2.52 -26.85
CA SER A 9 -24.34 1.71 -25.97
C SER A 9 -24.64 2.52 -24.73
N GLY A 10 -25.85 3.06 -24.71
CA GLY A 10 -26.45 3.67 -23.54
C GLY A 10 -26.74 2.64 -22.46
N GLY A 11 -27.10 3.15 -21.28
CA GLY A 11 -27.53 2.37 -20.14
C GLY A 11 -26.98 2.93 -18.84
N GLN A 12 -27.62 3.97 -18.31
CA GLN A 12 -27.48 4.34 -16.91
C GLN A 12 -28.19 3.27 -16.08
N GLU A 13 -27.47 2.22 -15.72
CA GLU A 13 -27.93 1.25 -14.74
C GLU A 13 -27.10 1.41 -13.48
N GLY A 14 -27.79 1.66 -12.36
CA GLY A 14 -27.20 1.77 -11.02
C GLY A 14 -26.53 0.46 -10.61
N GLY A 15 -25.31 0.26 -11.08
CA GLY A 15 -24.53 -0.94 -10.83
C GLY A 15 -24.04 -0.98 -9.39
N ARG A 16 -24.51 -1.97 -8.63
CA ARG A 16 -23.82 -2.42 -7.42
C ARG A 16 -22.33 -2.57 -7.75
N PRO A 17 -21.41 -1.95 -6.97
CA PRO A 17 -20.00 -1.97 -7.32
C PRO A 17 -19.54 -3.43 -7.46
N PRO A 18 -18.67 -3.74 -8.46
CA PRO A 18 -18.20 -5.09 -8.68
C PRO A 18 -17.62 -5.63 -7.36
N ARG A 19 -18.05 -6.84 -6.97
CA ARG A 19 -17.46 -7.52 -5.80
C ARG A 19 -15.97 -7.60 -6.04
N LYS A 20 -15.18 -6.95 -5.19
CA LYS A 20 -13.71 -7.01 -5.28
C LYS A 20 -13.31 -8.47 -5.23
N LEU A 21 -12.68 -8.95 -6.30
CA LEU A 21 -12.14 -10.30 -6.34
C LEU A 21 -11.19 -10.49 -5.15
N PRO A 22 -11.22 -11.62 -4.42
CA PRO A 22 -10.36 -11.86 -3.26
C PRO A 22 -8.87 -11.65 -3.55
N VAL A 23 -8.44 -11.95 -4.78
CA VAL A 23 -7.08 -11.74 -5.31
C VAL A 23 -6.61 -10.29 -5.27
N LEU A 24 -7.53 -9.32 -5.27
CA LEU A 24 -7.20 -7.89 -5.28
C LEU A 24 -7.24 -7.26 -3.88
N SER A 25 -7.46 -8.08 -2.84
CA SER A 25 -7.56 -7.62 -1.45
C SER A 25 -6.37 -8.12 -0.64
N LEU A 26 -5.83 -7.27 0.23
CA LEU A 26 -4.74 -7.65 1.13
C LEU A 26 -5.25 -8.63 2.20
N LEU A 27 -4.43 -9.63 2.51
CA LEU A 27 -4.69 -10.47 3.68
C LEU A 27 -4.59 -9.62 4.97
N PRO A 28 -5.25 -10.02 6.06
CA PRO A 28 -5.23 -9.25 7.32
C PRO A 28 -3.81 -8.95 7.84
N ALA A 29 -2.89 -9.91 7.72
CA ALA A 29 -1.49 -9.75 8.11
C ALA A 29 -0.75 -8.74 7.21
N GLU A 30 -1.03 -8.74 5.91
CA GLU A 30 -0.45 -7.80 4.96
C GLU A 30 -0.97 -6.38 5.20
N ALA A 31 -2.27 -6.24 5.47
CA ALA A 31 -2.87 -4.96 5.87
C ALA A 31 -2.28 -4.44 7.19
N ALA A 32 -1.96 -5.32 8.14
CA ALA A 32 -1.27 -4.94 9.38
C ALA A 32 0.16 -4.44 9.11
N ARG A 33 0.92 -5.13 8.26
CA ARG A 33 2.27 -4.71 7.85
C ARG A 33 2.27 -3.41 7.06
N LEU A 34 1.32 -3.22 6.15
CA LEU A 34 1.13 -1.96 5.43
C LEU A 34 0.88 -0.82 6.42
N ARG A 35 0.00 -1.01 7.41
CA ARG A 35 -0.29 -0.01 8.44
C ARG A 35 0.95 0.36 9.26
N ALA A 36 1.73 -0.64 9.67
CA ALA A 36 2.99 -0.41 10.38
C ALA A 36 3.97 0.38 9.51
N THR A 37 4.10 0.00 8.25
CA THR A 37 4.97 0.67 7.27
C THR A 37 4.59 2.13 7.09
N LEU A 38 3.31 2.45 6.86
CA LEU A 38 2.87 3.84 6.71
C LEU A 38 3.18 4.70 7.94
N ARG A 39 3.04 4.15 9.15
CA ARG A 39 3.39 4.86 10.39
C ARG A 39 4.90 5.09 10.51
N ASN A 40 5.71 4.12 10.09
CA ASN A 40 7.17 4.24 10.11
C ASN A 40 7.65 5.25 9.05
N LEU A 41 7.11 5.17 7.82
CA LEU A 41 7.42 6.12 6.76
C LEU A 41 7.01 7.54 7.13
N ARG A 42 5.87 7.73 7.80
CA ARG A 42 5.50 9.05 8.33
C ARG A 42 6.58 9.64 9.24
N ARG A 43 7.16 8.81 10.11
CA ARG A 43 8.26 9.25 11.01
C ARG A 43 9.52 9.59 10.21
N ALA A 44 9.87 8.77 9.22
CA ALA A 44 11.04 8.99 8.37
C ALA A 44 10.93 10.24 7.48
N TYR A 45 9.75 10.50 6.90
CA TYR A 45 9.49 11.63 6.01
C TYR A 45 9.03 12.91 6.74
N GLY A 46 8.85 12.87 8.06
CA GLY A 46 8.48 14.04 8.87
C GLY A 46 6.99 14.42 8.86
N GLY A 47 6.11 13.67 8.18
CA GLY A 47 4.68 13.97 8.20
C GLY A 47 3.84 13.19 7.19
N TRP A 48 2.51 13.32 7.31
CA TRP A 48 1.58 12.69 6.39
C TRP A 48 1.52 13.40 5.03
N ASP A 49 1.65 14.72 5.00
CA ASP A 49 1.61 15.50 3.76
C ASP A 49 2.83 15.20 2.87
N VAL A 50 4.03 15.17 3.46
CA VAL A 50 5.26 14.81 2.74
C VAL A 50 5.17 13.38 2.21
N LEU A 51 4.75 12.43 3.04
CA LEU A 51 4.57 11.04 2.61
C LEU A 51 3.53 10.90 1.49
N ALA A 52 2.43 11.63 1.57
CA ALA A 52 1.38 11.65 0.56
C ALA A 52 1.89 12.14 -0.79
N SER A 53 2.68 13.22 -0.79
CA SER A 53 3.34 13.74 -1.99
C SER A 53 4.33 12.74 -2.58
N VAL A 54 5.17 12.11 -1.75
CA VAL A 54 6.13 11.08 -2.19
C VAL A 54 5.44 9.86 -2.80
N MET A 55 4.32 9.43 -2.21
CA MET A 55 3.56 8.27 -2.69
C MET A 55 2.61 8.59 -3.85
N GLY A 56 2.39 9.88 -4.17
CA GLY A 56 1.45 10.32 -5.19
C GLY A 56 -0.02 9.96 -4.87
N VAL A 57 -0.44 10.13 -3.62
CA VAL A 57 -1.81 9.81 -3.16
C VAL A 57 -2.36 10.89 -2.22
N TYR A 58 -3.68 10.93 -2.03
CA TYR A 58 -4.29 11.85 -1.06
C TYR A 58 -3.92 11.50 0.38
N ARG A 59 -3.54 12.51 1.19
CA ARG A 59 -3.25 12.36 2.63
C ARG A 59 -4.34 11.57 3.37
N LYS A 60 -5.60 11.94 3.18
CA LYS A 60 -6.75 11.29 3.83
C LYS A 60 -6.81 9.78 3.56
N THR A 61 -6.35 9.33 2.41
CA THR A 61 -6.30 7.90 2.06
C THR A 61 -5.27 7.18 2.92
N ILE A 62 -4.07 7.74 3.04
CA ILE A 62 -3.01 7.17 3.89
C ILE A 62 -3.46 7.11 5.34
N GLU A 63 -4.04 8.20 5.86
CA GLU A 63 -4.51 8.27 7.25
C GLU A 63 -5.61 7.24 7.54
N LYS A 64 -6.58 7.08 6.63
CA LYS A 64 -7.63 6.08 6.75
C LYS A 64 -7.07 4.66 6.82
N ILE A 65 -6.05 4.37 6.01
CA ILE A 65 -5.40 3.05 6.04
C ILE A 65 -4.61 2.90 7.34
N ALA A 66 -3.76 3.87 7.69
CA ALA A 66 -2.90 3.83 8.87
C ALA A 66 -3.68 3.65 10.19
N ARG A 67 -4.87 4.25 10.30
CA ARG A 67 -5.79 4.09 11.44
C ARG A 67 -6.64 2.82 11.39
N GLY A 68 -6.58 2.04 10.31
CA GLY A 68 -7.37 0.82 10.12
C GLY A 68 -8.81 1.03 9.67
N ALA A 69 -9.20 2.26 9.32
CA ALA A 69 -10.53 2.56 8.77
C ALA A 69 -10.67 2.14 7.28
N ALA A 70 -9.58 1.74 6.64
CA ALA A 70 -9.57 1.15 5.32
C ALA A 70 -8.51 0.03 5.27
N PRO A 71 -8.78 -1.09 4.56
CA PRO A 71 -7.86 -2.23 4.50
C PRO A 71 -6.58 -1.97 3.69
N GLY A 72 -6.57 -0.92 2.86
CA GLY A 72 -5.53 -0.68 1.87
C GLY A 72 -5.77 -1.44 0.56
N SER A 73 -4.76 -1.48 -0.30
CA SER A 73 -4.80 -2.23 -1.56
C SER A 73 -3.39 -2.68 -1.96
N PRO A 74 -3.25 -3.70 -2.82
CA PRO A 74 -1.95 -4.08 -3.40
C PRO A 74 -1.25 -2.90 -4.11
N GLY A 75 -2.00 -2.02 -4.77
CA GLY A 75 -1.45 -0.81 -5.38
C GLY A 75 -0.96 0.22 -4.37
N MET A 76 -1.52 0.28 -3.16
CA MET A 76 -1.00 1.09 -2.06
C MET A 76 0.27 0.48 -1.48
N LEU A 77 0.30 -0.85 -1.36
CA LEU A 77 1.45 -1.60 -0.89
C LEU A 77 2.68 -1.37 -1.80
N LEU A 78 2.49 -1.44 -3.12
CA LEU A 78 3.54 -1.16 -4.09
C LEU A 78 4.08 0.28 -3.98
N ARG A 79 3.19 1.27 -3.81
CA ARG A 79 3.60 2.66 -3.60
C ARG A 79 4.39 2.83 -2.30
N ALA A 80 3.97 2.18 -1.22
CA ALA A 80 4.67 2.22 0.06
C ALA A 80 6.05 1.56 -0.05
N ALA A 81 6.17 0.43 -0.76
CA ALA A 81 7.44 -0.24 -1.02
C ALA A 81 8.41 0.67 -1.80
N ARG A 82 7.92 1.33 -2.85
CA ARG A 82 8.71 2.31 -3.62
C ARG A 82 9.15 3.49 -2.75
N ALA A 83 8.26 4.07 -1.96
CA ALA A 83 8.59 5.16 -1.04
C ALA A 83 9.58 4.73 0.06
N ALA A 84 9.61 3.45 0.41
CA ALA A 84 10.56 2.88 1.36
C ALA A 84 11.88 2.44 0.71
N GLY A 85 11.99 2.44 -0.63
CA GLY A 85 13.16 1.93 -1.34
C GLY A 85 13.38 0.43 -1.20
N VAL A 86 12.33 -0.37 -0.95
CA VAL A 86 12.41 -1.83 -0.78
C VAL A 86 11.43 -2.57 -1.70
N SER A 87 11.59 -3.88 -1.82
CA SER A 87 10.64 -4.73 -2.54
C SER A 87 9.34 -4.95 -1.76
N VAL A 88 8.27 -5.35 -2.45
CA VAL A 88 6.97 -5.65 -1.81
C VAL A 88 7.08 -6.87 -0.90
N GLU A 89 7.82 -7.89 -1.34
CA GLU A 89 8.12 -9.10 -0.59
C GLU A 89 8.82 -8.76 0.72
N ARG A 90 9.77 -7.80 0.68
CA ARG A 90 10.47 -7.36 1.88
C ARG A 90 9.57 -6.62 2.85
N LEU A 91 8.66 -5.80 2.34
CA LEU A 91 7.65 -5.10 3.15
C LEU A 91 6.66 -6.10 3.79
N LEU A 92 6.32 -7.17 3.07
CA LEU A 92 5.41 -8.23 3.54
C LEU A 92 6.10 -9.32 4.36
N ALA A 93 7.43 -9.35 4.41
CA ALA A 93 8.16 -10.32 5.19
C ALA A 93 7.77 -10.24 6.68
N PRO A 94 7.84 -11.36 7.41
CA PRO A 94 7.76 -11.34 8.86
C PRO A 94 8.79 -10.36 9.45
N LEU A 95 8.40 -9.65 10.50
CA LEU A 95 9.32 -8.80 11.24
C LEU A 95 10.38 -9.68 11.91
N SER A 96 11.65 -9.36 11.71
CA SER A 96 12.72 -9.95 12.52
C SER A 96 12.73 -9.33 13.91
N SER A 97 13.32 -10.02 14.89
CA SER A 97 13.66 -9.38 16.15
C SER A 97 14.53 -8.14 15.89
N ALA A 98 14.35 -7.09 16.70
CA ALA A 98 15.15 -5.88 16.62
C ALA A 98 16.65 -6.16 16.82
N ASP A 99 16.97 -7.24 17.54
CA ASP A 99 18.35 -7.66 17.79
C ASP A 99 18.96 -8.39 16.61
N VAL A 100 18.20 -8.76 15.57
CA VAL A 100 18.71 -9.54 14.42
C VAL A 100 18.63 -8.71 13.17
N CYS A 101 19.77 -8.53 12.50
CA CYS A 101 19.82 -7.91 11.18
C CYS A 101 19.02 -8.78 10.20
N PRO A 102 17.94 -8.26 9.59
CA PRO A 102 17.13 -9.07 8.69
C PRO A 102 17.79 -9.31 7.33
N THR A 103 18.98 -8.74 7.10
CA THR A 103 19.75 -8.89 5.86
C THR A 103 20.84 -9.94 5.99
N CYS A 104 21.60 -9.94 7.09
CA CYS A 104 22.73 -10.87 7.30
C CYS A 104 22.59 -11.80 8.51
N GLY A 105 21.56 -11.64 9.33
CA GLY A 105 21.33 -12.47 10.52
C GLY A 105 22.20 -12.12 11.73
N ALA A 106 23.13 -11.15 11.61
CA ALA A 106 23.98 -10.72 12.72
C ALA A 106 23.15 -10.17 13.88
N ARG A 107 23.56 -10.45 15.11
CA ARG A 107 22.92 -9.90 16.31
C ARG A 107 23.52 -8.56 16.69
N ARG A 108 22.69 -7.60 17.13
CA ARG A 108 23.18 -6.36 17.73
C ARG A 108 23.92 -6.73 19.02
N ALA A 109 25.19 -6.38 19.11
CA ALA A 109 25.96 -6.52 20.35
C ALA A 109 25.29 -5.67 21.46
N PRO A 110 25.33 -6.15 22.72
CA PRO A 110 24.73 -5.43 23.86
C PRO A 110 25.33 -4.03 24.05
#